data_AF-A0A844IUP0-F1
#
_entry.id   AF-A0A844IUP0-F1
#
_cell.length_a   1.000
_cell.length_b   1.000
_cell.length_c   1.000
_cell.angle_alpha   90.00
_cell.angle_beta   90.00
_cell.angle_gamma   90.00
#
_symmetry.space_group_name_H-M   'P 1'
#
loop_
_entity.id
_entity.type
_entity.pdbx_description
1 polymer ?
#
loop_
_entity_poly.entity_id
_entity_poly.type
_entity_poly.pdbx_seq_one_letter_code
_entity_poly.pdbx_strand_id
1 'polypeptide(L)' 'MNTILNSALTLTYNQLSTFSGLDNFWQVFDTAFGTQYNRSGAEILRLQWLSGDFSQVPQIEILDSNILGGANGAYASST' A
#
# COMPACT_ATOMS: atom_id res chain seq x y z
N MET A 1 7.25 -20.31 2.12
CA MET A 1 7.15 -18.91 2.58
C MET A 1 8.00 -18.05 1.66
N ASN A 2 7.41 -17.11 0.91
CA ASN A 2 8.18 -16.28 -0.02
C ASN A 2 8.91 -15.17 0.76
N THR A 3 10.21 -15.33 0.97
CA THR A 3 11.05 -14.44 1.78
C THR A 3 11.15 -13.03 1.21
N ILE A 4 11.09 -12.91 -0.12
CA ILE A 4 11.12 -11.61 -0.82
C ILE A 4 9.82 -10.85 -0.57
N LEU A 5 8.67 -11.53 -0.70
CA LEU A 5 7.37 -10.90 -0.45
C LEU A 5 7.25 -10.43 1.00
N ASN A 6 7.63 -11.25 1.98
CA ASN A 6 7.57 -10.86 3.39
C ASN A 6 8.48 -9.65 3.71
N SER A 7 9.66 -9.61 3.10
CA SER A 7 10.59 -8.47 3.27
C SER A 7 10.01 -7.20 2.65
N ALA A 8 9.44 -7.30 1.45
CA ALA A 8 8.79 -6.18 0.77
C ALA A 8 7.58 -5.64 1.56
N LEU A 9 6.73 -6.53 2.08
CA LEU A 9 5.59 -6.15 2.94
C LEU A 9 6.07 -5.46 4.22
N THR A 10 7.09 -6.00 4.89
CA THR A 10 7.67 -5.39 6.10
C THR A 10 8.17 -3.97 5.83
N LEU A 11 8.93 -3.77 4.74
CA LEU A 11 9.42 -2.46 4.34
C LEU A 11 8.26 -1.49 4.02
N THR A 12 7.23 -2.00 3.34
CA THR A 12 6.03 -1.22 3.00
C THR A 12 5.31 -0.76 4.26
N TYR A 13 5.08 -1.64 5.23
CA TYR A 13 4.41 -1.31 6.49
C TYR A 13 5.20 -0.28 7.30
N ASN A 14 6.52 -0.44 7.39
CA ASN A 14 7.39 0.52 8.06
C ASN A 14 7.33 1.91 7.40
N GLN A 15 7.35 1.95 6.06
CA GLN A 15 7.29 3.20 5.30
C GLN A 15 5.93 3.89 5.46
N LEU A 16 4.82 3.14 5.40
CA LEU A 16 3.47 3.66 5.59
C LEU A 16 3.24 4.17 7.02
N SER A 17 3.73 3.45 8.03
CA SER A 17 3.66 3.87 9.43
C SER A 17 4.47 5.14 9.70
N THR A 18 5.67 5.23 9.13
CA THR A 18 6.49 6.45 9.22
C THR A 18 5.80 7.63 8.51
N PHE A 19 5.27 7.36 7.31
CA PHE A 19 4.61 8.37 6.50
C PHE A 19 3.36 8.93 7.19
N SER A 20 2.51 8.07 7.77
CA SER A 20 1.24 8.47 8.39
C SER A 20 1.39 9.40 9.61
N GLY A 21 2.56 9.37 10.25
CA GLY A 21 2.92 10.21 11.39
C GLY A 21 3.61 11.53 11.05
N LEU A 22 3.85 11.85 9.77
CA LEU A 22 4.50 13.10 9.39
C LEU A 22 3.60 14.32 9.65
N ASP A 23 4.17 15.40 10.20
CA ASP A 23 3.46 16.66 10.40
C ASP A 23 2.91 17.24 9.08
N ASN A 24 3.64 17.01 7.98
CA ASN A 24 3.26 17.42 6.64
C ASN A 24 2.60 16.31 5.81
N PHE A 25 2.07 15.25 6.44
CA PHE A 25 1.43 14.11 5.75
C PHE A 25 0.51 14.57 4.62
N TRP A 26 -0.37 15.51 4.92
CA TRP A 26 -1.38 15.97 3.97
C TRP A 26 -0.80 16.72 2.78
N GLN A 27 0.24 17.52 2.98
CA GLN A 27 0.92 18.19 1.87
C GLN A 27 1.52 17.15 0.89
N VAL A 28 2.14 16.10 1.43
CA VAL A 28 2.73 15.03 0.63
C VAL A 28 1.64 14.21 -0.06
N PHE A 29 0.56 13.88 0.66
CA PHE A 29 -0.57 13.12 0.12
C PHE A 29 -1.26 13.89 -1.01
N ASP A 30 -1.50 15.19 -0.83
CA ASP A 30 -2.11 16.06 -1.84
C ASP A 30 -1.20 16.24 -3.07
N THR A 31 0.12 16.18 -2.89
CA THR A 31 1.08 16.21 -4.01
C THR A 31 0.96 14.95 -4.88
N ALA A 32 0.74 13.78 -4.27
CA ALA A 32 0.66 12.51 -4.99
C ALA A 32 -0.71 12.26 -5.63
N PHE A 33 -1.79 12.61 -4.93
CA PHE A 33 -3.16 12.24 -5.30
C PHE A 33 -4.04 13.44 -5.72
N GLY A 34 -3.50 14.66 -5.73
CA GLY A 34 -4.28 15.88 -5.90
C GLY A 34 -5.16 16.16 -4.68
N THR A 35 -6.15 17.04 -4.79
CA THR A 35 -7.01 17.44 -3.66
C THR A 35 -8.46 16.96 -3.78
N GLN A 36 -8.79 16.20 -4.83
CA GLN A 36 -10.16 15.76 -5.12
C GLN A 36 -10.49 14.36 -4.59
N TYR A 37 -9.55 13.69 -3.93
CA TYR A 37 -9.81 12.36 -3.35
C TYR A 37 -10.75 12.45 -2.14
N ASN A 38 -11.31 11.31 -1.76
CA ASN A 38 -12.12 11.22 -0.54
C ASN A 38 -11.23 11.42 0.71
N ARG A 39 -11.18 12.66 1.21
CA ARG A 39 -10.34 13.04 2.35
C ARG A 39 -10.66 12.26 3.63
N SER A 40 -11.93 11.98 3.88
CA SER A 40 -12.36 11.17 5.02
C SER A 40 -11.86 9.73 4.90
N GLY A 41 -11.92 9.16 3.69
CA GLY A 41 -11.36 7.83 3.41
C GLY A 41 -9.83 7.78 3.60
N ALA A 42 -9.13 8.81 3.15
CA ALA A 42 -7.68 8.91 3.34
C ALA A 42 -7.29 9.07 4.81
N GLU A 43 -8.08 9.79 5.63
CA GLU A 43 -7.80 9.91 7.07
C GLU A 43 -7.98 8.57 7.79
N ILE A 44 -8.97 7.77 7.40
CA ILE A 44 -9.13 6.41 7.93
C ILE A 44 -7.87 5.58 7.62
N LEU A 45 -7.40 5.60 6.37
CA LEU A 45 -6.16 4.90 5.98
C LEU A 45 -4.94 5.38 6.79
N ARG A 46 -4.80 6.69 6.97
CA ARG A 46 -3.72 7.28 7.76
C ARG A 46 -3.74 6.78 9.21
N LEU A 47 -4.91 6.80 9.85
CA LEU A 47 -5.07 6.35 11.24
C LEU A 47 -4.78 4.85 11.40
N GLN A 48 -5.16 4.03 10.42
CA GLN A 48 -4.82 2.61 10.38
C GLN A 48 -3.31 2.40 10.28
N TRP A 49 -2.63 3.06 9.34
CA TRP A 49 -1.17 2.94 9.21
C TRP A 49 -0.43 3.44 10.46
N LEU A 50 -0.96 4.48 11.12
CA LEU A 50 -0.41 5.03 12.35
C LEU A 50 -0.56 4.06 13.54
N SER A 51 -1.67 3.31 13.60
CA SER A 51 -1.89 2.29 14.63
C SER A 51 -1.18 0.95 14.32
N GLY A 52 -0.57 0.82 13.15
CA GLY A 52 0.04 -0.42 12.67
C GLY A 52 -0.98 -1.44 12.14
N ASP A 53 -2.21 -1.01 11.85
CA ASP A 53 -3.21 -1.81 11.15
C ASP A 53 -2.96 -1.73 9.63
N PHE A 54 -2.67 -2.89 9.04
CA PHE A 54 -2.47 -3.04 7.60
C PHE A 54 -3.49 -3.97 6.93
N SER A 55 -4.62 -4.23 7.59
CA SER A 55 -5.67 -5.13 7.10
C SER A 55 -6.27 -4.71 5.76
N GLN A 56 -6.16 -3.43 5.39
CA GLN A 56 -6.58 -2.91 4.09
C GLN A 56 -5.63 -3.29 2.93
N VAL A 57 -4.40 -3.72 3.22
CA VAL A 57 -3.49 -4.19 2.18
C VAL A 57 -3.97 -5.56 1.71
N PRO A 58 -4.33 -5.72 0.43
CA PRO A 58 -4.84 -6.99 -0.07
C PRO A 58 -3.76 -8.08 0.03
N GLN A 59 -4.20 -9.33 0.11
CA GLN A 59 -3.29 -10.46 -0.01
C GLN A 59 -2.55 -10.38 -1.36
N ILE A 60 -1.22 -10.39 -1.29
CA ILE A 60 -0.36 -10.40 -2.47
C ILE A 60 0.16 -11.81 -2.69
N GLU A 61 0.18 -12.24 -3.95
CA GLU A 61 0.75 -13.51 -4.37
C GLU A 61 1.80 -13.28 -5.46
N ILE A 62 2.93 -13.99 -5.37
CA ILE A 62 3.93 -14.01 -6.43
C ILE A 62 3.64 -15.21 -7.31
N LEU A 63 3.22 -14.92 -8.54
CA LEU A 63 2.86 -15.92 -9.53
C LEU A 63 4.02 -16.20 -10.47
N ASP A 64 4.00 -17.40 -11.06
CA ASP A 64 4.93 -17.75 -12.13
C ASP A 64 4.67 -16.87 -13.37
N SER A 65 5.73 -16.47 -14.06
CA SER A 65 5.63 -15.55 -15.21
C SER A 65 4.78 -16.12 -16.35
N ASN A 66 4.66 -17.46 -16.47
CA ASN A 66 3.82 -18.10 -17.47
C ASN A 66 2.32 -17.80 -17.25
N ILE A 67 1.89 -17.58 -16.00
CA ILE A 67 0.49 -17.21 -15.68
C ILE A 67 0.15 -15.83 -16.25
N LEU A 68 1.14 -14.94 -16.33
CA LEU A 68 1.02 -13.59 -16.88
C LEU A 68 1.41 -13.49 -18.37
N GLY A 69 1.59 -14.63 -19.06
CA GLY A 69 2.04 -14.64 -20.45
C GLY A 69 3.44 -14.03 -20.64
N GLY A 70 4.31 -14.13 -19.63
CA GLY A 70 5.65 -13.57 -19.61
C GLY A 70 5.73 -12.09 -19.22
N ALA A 71 4.60 -11.45 -18.88
CA ALA A 71 4.59 -10.05 -18.44
C ALA A 71 5.10 -9.90 -16.99
N ASN A 72 5.89 -8.83 -16.77
CA ASN A 72 6.23 -8.36 -15.43
C ASN A 72 5.23 -7.29 -15.01
N GLY A 73 4.21 -7.68 -14.27
CA GLY A 73 3.17 -6.76 -13.82
C GLY A 73 2.40 -7.30 -12.63
N ALA A 74 1.59 -6.44 -12.04
CA ALA A 74 0.59 -6.82 -11.06
C ALA A 74 -0.78 -6.66 -11.69
N TYR A 75 -1.70 -7.57 -11.35
CA TYR A 75 -3.11 -7.40 -11.62
C TYR A 75 -3.87 -7.67 -10.32
N ALA A 76 -4.95 -6.93 -10.11
CA ALA A 76 -5.93 -7.29 -9.11
C ALA A 76 -6.97 -8.18 -9.80
N SER A 77 -7.32 -9.30 -9.19
CA SER A 77 -8.56 -9.98 -9.56
C SER A 77 -9.69 -9.04 -9.19
N SER A 78 -10.39 -8.50 -10.20
CA SER A 78 -11.58 -7.69 -9.94
C SER A 78 -12.63 -8.62 -9.34
N THR A 79 -12.93 -8.45 -8.06
CA THR A 79 -14.17 -8.95 -7.46
C THR A 79 -15.27 -7.93 -7.64
#